data_AF-A0A7S0GYT4-F1
#
_entry.id   AF-A0A7S0GYT4-F1
#
_cell.length_a   1.000
_cell.length_b   1.000
_cell.length_c   1.000
_cell.angle_alpha   90.00
_cell.angle_beta   90.00
_cell.angle_gamma   90.00
#
_symmetry.space_group_name_H-M   'P 1'
#
loop_
_entity.id
_entity.type
_entity.pdbx_description
1 polymer ?
#
loop_
_entity_poly.entity_id
_entity_poly.type
_entity_poly.pdbx_seq_one_letter_code
_entity_poly.pdbx_strand_id
1 'polypeptide(L)'
;TVDIGENSGKNVFVKFFAPWCGHCKRMKPDWDKLGEAYEASSSVIIADVDCTANQKTCTDNDVGGYPTVKYYTAETGPSGAKYESGRTYKSLDKFVKDTLEAKCTVDSPEEGCSDKEKSFIEKMKTKDQGYIQGQIERLTKMKGNKMKPSLKTWIVQRLNIFSQLVEEGKDEL
;
A
#
# COMPACT_ATOMS: atom_id res chain seq x y z
N THR A 1 -10.18 14.32 8.89
CA THR A 1 -10.27 13.10 9.70
C THR A 1 -10.03 11.93 8.79
N VAL A 2 -9.09 11.03 9.13
CA VAL A 2 -9.04 9.73 8.46
C VAL A 2 -10.10 8.90 9.17
N ASP A 3 -11.23 8.68 8.53
CA ASP A 3 -12.28 7.81 9.06
C ASP A 3 -11.81 6.36 8.90
N ILE A 4 -11.05 5.88 9.88
CA ILE A 4 -10.44 4.53 9.95
C ILE A 4 -11.52 3.41 9.90
N GLY A 5 -12.81 3.77 10.04
CA GLY A 5 -13.94 2.85 9.99
C GLY A 5 -14.50 2.56 8.60
N GLU A 6 -14.10 3.30 7.56
CA GLU A 6 -14.59 3.11 6.18
C GLU A 6 -13.42 2.77 5.25
N ASN A 7 -12.77 1.64 5.54
CA ASN A 7 -11.71 1.12 4.69
C ASN A 7 -12.30 0.75 3.32
N SER A 8 -11.78 1.34 2.26
CA SER A 8 -12.16 1.06 0.86
C SER A 8 -11.73 -0.34 0.39
N GLY A 9 -11.87 -1.36 1.24
CA GLY A 9 -11.30 -2.71 1.07
C GLY A 9 -9.80 -2.82 1.36
N LYS A 10 -9.16 -1.75 1.87
CA LYS A 10 -7.71 -1.75 2.16
C LYS A 10 -7.41 -1.97 3.64
N ASN A 11 -6.32 -2.67 3.91
CA ASN A 11 -5.69 -2.71 5.22
C ASN A 11 -4.96 -1.39 5.48
N VAL A 12 -4.96 -0.91 6.73
CA VAL A 12 -4.34 0.38 7.09
C VAL A 12 -3.28 0.17 8.14
N PHE A 13 -2.10 0.74 7.94
CA PHE A 13 -1.02 0.77 8.91
C PHE A 13 -0.76 2.21 9.34
N VAL A 14 -1.01 2.53 10.62
CA VAL A 14 -1.05 3.91 11.13
C VAL A 14 0.00 4.12 12.21
N LYS A 15 0.80 5.17 12.05
CA LYS A 15 1.70 5.69 13.10
C LYS A 15 1.07 6.92 13.76
N PHE A 16 0.72 6.79 15.03
CA PHE A 16 0.31 7.89 15.90
C PHE A 16 1.54 8.54 16.52
N PHE A 17 1.67 9.85 16.36
CA PHE A 17 2.89 10.57 16.75
C PHE A 17 2.62 11.97 17.31
N ALA A 18 3.67 12.55 17.90
CA ALA A 18 3.74 13.98 18.21
C ALA A 18 5.03 14.58 17.62
N PRO A 19 5.00 15.79 17.04
CA PRO A 19 6.14 16.36 16.30
C PRO A 19 7.36 16.67 17.19
N TRP A 20 7.16 16.86 18.49
CA TRP A 20 8.23 17.09 19.45
C TRP A 20 8.87 15.80 19.99
N CYS A 21 8.26 14.63 19.77
CA CYS A 21 8.75 13.37 20.32
C CYS A 21 10.04 12.88 19.63
N GLY A 22 11.12 12.71 20.41
CA GLY A 22 12.40 12.22 19.90
C GLY A 22 12.33 10.81 19.29
N HIS A 23 11.52 9.91 19.84
CA HIS A 23 11.30 8.57 19.26
C HIS A 23 10.60 8.63 17.90
N CYS A 24 9.61 9.53 17.76
CA CYS A 24 8.91 9.73 16.49
C CYS A 24 9.85 10.27 15.41
N LYS A 25 10.69 11.25 15.76
CA LYS A 25 11.70 11.80 14.84
C LYS A 25 12.68 10.75 14.36
N ARG A 26 13.13 9.84 15.24
CA ARG A 26 14.02 8.72 14.86
C ARG A 26 13.37 7.73 13.91
N MET A 27 12.08 7.43 14.09
CA MET A 27 11.33 6.48 13.24
C MET A 27 10.87 7.09 11.92
N LYS A 28 10.77 8.42 11.82
CA LYS A 28 10.21 9.10 10.64
C LYS A 28 10.87 8.70 9.31
N PRO A 29 12.20 8.63 9.17
CA PRO A 29 12.82 8.27 7.89
C PRO A 29 12.40 6.87 7.39
N ASP A 30 12.32 5.90 8.30
CA ASP A 30 11.88 4.54 7.98
C ASP A 30 10.39 4.49 7.63
N TRP A 31 9.55 5.25 8.34
CA TRP A 31 8.12 5.33 8.08
C TRP A 31 7.79 6.02 6.75
N ASP A 32 8.48 7.11 6.43
CA ASP A 32 8.31 7.84 5.17
C ASP A 32 8.71 6.94 3.99
N LYS A 33 9.85 6.23 4.12
CA LYS A 33 10.29 5.25 3.12
C LYS A 33 9.27 4.12 2.93
N LEU A 34 8.63 3.66 4.01
CA LEU A 34 7.55 2.68 3.93
C LEU A 34 6.34 3.25 3.18
N GLY A 35 5.93 4.48 3.49
CA GLY A 35 4.83 5.16 2.79
C GLY A 35 5.08 5.27 1.28
N GLU A 36 6.30 5.64 0.88
CA GLU A 36 6.69 5.69 -0.54
C GLU A 36 6.66 4.32 -1.22
N ALA A 37 7.05 3.26 -0.52
CA ALA A 37 7.07 1.90 -1.06
C ALA A 37 5.66 1.37 -1.35
N TYR A 38 4.68 1.76 -0.54
CA TYR A 38 3.29 1.28 -0.61
C TYR A 38 2.32 2.32 -1.16
N GLU A 39 2.79 3.46 -1.65
CA GLU A 39 1.98 4.54 -2.24
C GLU A 39 1.08 4.03 -3.38
N ALA A 40 1.56 3.03 -4.13
CA ALA A 40 0.85 2.42 -5.24
C ALA A 40 0.04 1.17 -4.86
N SER A 41 0.05 0.76 -3.59
CA SER A 41 -0.63 -0.45 -3.16
C SER A 41 -2.15 -0.32 -3.30
N SER A 42 -2.77 -1.32 -3.91
CA SER A 42 -4.22 -1.44 -3.99
C SER A 42 -4.85 -2.05 -2.73
N SER A 43 -4.04 -2.64 -1.85
CA SER A 43 -4.51 -3.37 -0.67
C SER A 43 -4.08 -2.77 0.67
N VAL A 44 -3.06 -1.89 0.69
CA VAL A 44 -2.54 -1.28 1.92
C VAL A 44 -2.50 0.24 1.85
N ILE A 45 -2.77 0.89 2.98
CA ILE A 45 -2.52 2.31 3.22
C ILE A 45 -1.52 2.45 4.37
N ILE A 46 -0.45 3.23 4.15
CA ILE A 46 0.47 3.65 5.22
C ILE A 46 0.13 5.09 5.57
N ALA A 47 -0.27 5.33 6.82
CA ALA A 47 -0.74 6.64 7.28
C ALA A 47 -0.01 7.09 8.56
N ASP A 48 -0.05 8.38 8.82
CA ASP A 48 0.34 8.93 10.11
C ASP A 48 -0.70 9.93 10.64
N VAL A 49 -0.76 10.01 11.97
CA VAL A 49 -1.70 10.87 12.68
C VAL A 49 -0.92 11.68 13.71
N ASP A 50 -0.91 13.00 13.52
CA ASP A 50 -0.39 13.93 14.52
C ASP A 50 -1.42 14.09 15.63
N CYS A 51 -1.14 13.49 16.79
CA CYS A 51 -2.01 13.51 17.95
C CYS A 51 -2.04 14.86 18.67
N THR A 52 -1.13 15.79 18.36
CA THR A 52 -1.22 17.16 18.88
C THR A 52 -2.31 17.97 18.18
N ALA A 53 -2.61 17.63 16.93
CA ALA A 53 -3.71 18.20 16.15
C ALA A 53 -4.99 17.34 16.21
N ASN A 54 -4.88 16.03 16.48
CA ASN A 54 -5.99 15.06 16.41
C ASN A 54 -6.17 14.29 17.73
N GLN A 55 -6.25 15.00 18.85
CA GLN A 55 -6.29 14.40 20.20
C GLN A 55 -7.40 13.36 20.35
N LYS A 56 -8.64 13.68 19.95
CA LYS A 56 -9.78 12.75 20.05
C LYS A 56 -9.51 11.45 19.31
N THR A 57 -9.03 11.52 18.07
CA THR A 57 -8.70 10.32 17.27
C THR A 57 -7.67 9.45 17.98
N CYS A 58 -6.67 10.04 18.63
CA CYS A 58 -5.65 9.28 19.34
C CYS A 58 -6.18 8.68 20.65
N THR A 59 -7.03 9.40 21.39
CA THR A 59 -7.72 8.86 22.56
C THR A 59 -8.65 7.70 22.20
N ASP A 60 -9.47 7.85 21.16
CA ASP A 60 -10.38 6.80 20.67
C ASP A 60 -9.62 5.55 20.19
N ASN A 61 -8.33 5.68 19.87
CA ASN A 61 -7.47 4.58 19.43
C ASN A 61 -6.52 4.05 20.52
N ASP A 62 -6.74 4.41 21.79
CA ASP A 62 -5.96 3.99 22.95
C ASP A 62 -4.46 4.33 22.86
N VAL A 63 -4.13 5.50 22.30
CA VAL A 63 -2.76 5.98 22.18
C VAL A 63 -2.29 6.56 23.53
N GLY A 64 -1.57 5.74 24.31
CA GLY A 64 -0.99 6.13 25.60
C GLY A 64 0.43 6.70 25.55
N GLY A 65 1.09 6.67 24.40
CA GLY A 65 2.47 7.13 24.24
C GLY A 65 2.91 7.23 22.79
N TYR A 66 4.08 7.81 22.52
CA TYR A 66 4.53 8.07 21.15
C TYR A 66 5.91 7.48 20.83
N PRO A 67 6.11 6.94 19.61
CA PRO A 67 5.06 6.58 18.66
C PRO A 67 4.28 5.34 19.15
N THR A 68 2.99 5.30 18.84
CA THR A 68 2.19 4.07 18.84
C THR A 68 1.88 3.72 17.39
N VAL A 69 2.04 2.44 17.04
CA VAL A 69 1.74 1.96 15.69
C VAL A 69 0.62 0.95 15.80
N LYS A 70 -0.42 1.12 14.99
CA LYS A 70 -1.55 0.19 14.91
C LYS A 70 -1.82 -0.18 13.47
N TYR A 71 -2.43 -1.34 13.28
CA TYR A 71 -2.92 -1.79 11.99
C TYR A 71 -4.41 -2.15 12.06
N TYR A 72 -5.08 -2.00 10.94
CA TYR A 72 -6.52 -2.19 10.78
C TYR A 72 -6.76 -3.08 9.56
N THR A 73 -7.34 -4.25 9.80
CA THR A 73 -7.79 -5.21 8.80
C THR A 73 -9.25 -5.56 9.05
N ALA A 74 -9.86 -6.33 8.15
CA ALA A 74 -11.19 -6.90 8.40
C ALA A 74 -11.23 -7.73 9.69
N GLU A 75 -10.15 -8.46 10.00
CA GLU A 75 -10.04 -9.32 11.18
C GLU A 75 -9.89 -8.52 12.49
N THR A 76 -9.09 -7.44 12.48
CA THR A 76 -8.93 -6.61 13.69
C THR A 76 -10.11 -5.69 13.94
N GLY A 77 -10.93 -5.44 12.91
CA GLY A 77 -12.06 -4.54 12.97
C GLY A 77 -11.67 -3.08 13.31
N PRO A 78 -12.64 -2.26 13.75
CA PRO A 78 -12.45 -0.82 13.95
C PRO A 78 -11.50 -0.47 15.10
N SER A 79 -11.35 -1.35 16.09
CA SER A 79 -10.43 -1.15 17.21
C SER A 79 -8.96 -1.29 16.80
N GLY A 80 -8.70 -1.97 15.67
CA GLY A 80 -7.36 -2.30 15.21
C GLY A 80 -6.59 -3.17 16.19
N ALA A 81 -5.34 -3.45 15.85
CA ALA A 81 -4.38 -4.11 16.74
C ALA A 81 -3.06 -3.34 16.79
N LYS A 82 -2.31 -3.53 17.89
CA LYS A 82 -1.01 -2.87 18.07
C LYS A 82 0.07 -3.62 17.30
N TYR A 83 0.98 -2.86 16.69
CA TYR A 83 2.21 -3.39 16.13
C TYR A 83 3.34 -3.24 17.15
N GLU A 84 3.87 -4.37 17.63
CA GLU A 84 4.87 -4.44 18.71
C GLU A 84 6.26 -4.91 18.23
N SER A 85 6.46 -5.01 16.91
CA SER A 85 7.74 -5.42 16.31
C SER A 85 8.69 -4.22 16.07
N GLY A 86 9.85 -4.49 15.44
CA GLY A 86 10.88 -3.48 15.20
C GLY A 86 10.42 -2.26 14.40
N ARG A 87 11.01 -1.09 14.67
CA ARG A 87 10.63 0.20 14.06
C ARG A 87 11.49 0.62 12.85
N THR A 88 12.36 -0.26 12.38
CA THR A 88 13.19 -0.03 11.19
C THR A 88 12.39 -0.32 9.92
N TYR A 89 12.78 0.27 8.78
CA TYR A 89 12.14 -0.01 7.50
C TYR A 89 12.05 -1.51 7.21
N LYS A 90 13.11 -2.28 7.50
CA LYS A 90 13.12 -3.74 7.28
C LYS A 90 12.03 -4.47 8.06
N SER A 91 11.84 -4.12 9.34
CA SER A 91 10.82 -4.75 10.18
C SER A 91 9.41 -4.36 9.76
N LEU A 92 9.22 -3.09 9.43
CA LEU A 92 7.93 -2.56 8.99
C LEU A 92 7.52 -3.13 7.63
N ASP A 93 8.43 -3.13 6.65
CA ASP A 93 8.22 -3.67 5.32
C ASP A 93 7.90 -5.18 5.36
N LYS A 94 8.60 -5.93 6.20
CA LYS A 94 8.28 -7.35 6.43
C LYS A 94 6.86 -7.53 6.93
N PHE A 95 6.42 -6.74 7.92
CA PHE A 95 5.07 -6.84 8.46
C PHE A 95 4.00 -6.49 7.42
N VAL A 96 4.23 -5.44 6.61
CA VAL A 96 3.30 -5.10 5.54
C VAL A 96 3.19 -6.27 4.55
N LYS A 97 4.30 -6.84 4.09
CA LYS A 97 4.30 -7.97 3.13
C LYS A 97 3.64 -9.22 3.66
N ASP A 98 3.91 -9.56 4.91
CA ASP A 98 3.49 -10.84 5.48
C ASP A 98 2.06 -10.78 6.04
N THR A 99 1.53 -9.59 6.36
CA THR A 99 0.29 -9.46 7.15
C THR A 99 -0.73 -8.50 6.56
N LEU A 100 -0.30 -7.44 5.86
CA LEU A 100 -1.23 -6.40 5.41
C LEU A 100 -1.45 -6.39 3.90
N GLU A 101 -0.43 -6.70 3.11
CA GLU A 101 -0.49 -6.62 1.66
C GLU A 101 -1.15 -7.85 1.05
N ALA A 102 -2.37 -7.68 0.56
CA ALA A 102 -2.91 -8.61 -0.43
C ALA A 102 -2.25 -8.32 -1.78
N LYS A 103 -1.62 -9.33 -2.38
CA LYS A 103 -0.99 -9.19 -3.70
C LYS A 103 -2.07 -9.31 -4.77
N CYS A 104 -2.20 -8.29 -5.60
CA CYS A 104 -2.97 -8.41 -6.83
C CYS A 104 -2.20 -9.32 -7.81
N THR A 105 -2.72 -10.52 -8.04
CA THR A 105 -2.23 -11.47 -9.04
C THR A 105 -3.24 -11.62 -10.17
N VAL A 106 -2.76 -11.79 -11.41
CA VAL A 106 -3.66 -11.91 -12.57
C VAL A 106 -4.29 -13.31 -12.71
N ASP A 107 -3.68 -14.33 -12.09
CA ASP A 107 -4.25 -15.66 -11.82
C ASP A 107 -5.43 -15.64 -10.82
N SER A 108 -5.31 -14.88 -9.72
CA SER A 108 -6.31 -14.82 -8.63
C SER A 108 -6.76 -13.38 -8.35
N PRO A 109 -7.37 -12.69 -9.34
CA PRO A 109 -7.67 -11.27 -9.22
C PRO A 109 -8.70 -10.96 -8.12
N GLU A 110 -9.49 -11.95 -7.69
CA GLU A 110 -10.50 -11.79 -6.63
C GLU A 110 -9.91 -11.60 -5.23
N GLU A 111 -8.67 -12.07 -4.99
CA GLU A 111 -8.07 -12.15 -3.65
C GLU A 111 -7.20 -10.94 -3.27
N GLY A 112 -6.92 -10.03 -4.22
CA GLY A 112 -6.02 -8.91 -3.94
C GLY A 112 -6.06 -7.74 -4.93
N CYS A 113 -6.87 -7.81 -5.99
CA CYS A 113 -7.03 -6.71 -6.93
C CYS A 113 -8.28 -5.88 -6.61
N SER A 114 -8.19 -4.57 -6.81
CA SER A 114 -9.35 -3.67 -6.79
C SER A 114 -10.24 -3.88 -8.02
N ASP A 115 -11.51 -3.47 -7.97
CA ASP A 115 -12.46 -3.61 -9.10
C ASP A 115 -11.93 -2.98 -10.40
N LYS A 116 -11.15 -1.90 -10.30
CA LYS A 116 -10.51 -1.24 -11.43
C LYS A 116 -9.38 -2.10 -12.03
N GLU A 117 -8.62 -2.78 -11.17
CA GLU A 117 -7.58 -3.71 -11.59
C GLU A 117 -8.20 -4.97 -12.19
N LYS A 118 -9.23 -5.55 -11.59
CA LYS A 118 -10.00 -6.67 -12.16
C LYS A 118 -10.52 -6.34 -13.56
N SER A 119 -11.22 -5.21 -13.70
CA SER A 119 -11.71 -4.71 -14.98
C SER A 119 -10.60 -4.45 -16.00
N PHE A 120 -9.40 -4.12 -15.54
CA PHE A 120 -8.24 -3.90 -16.40
C PHE A 120 -7.62 -5.23 -16.83
N ILE A 121 -7.47 -6.19 -15.91
CA ILE A 121 -6.97 -7.54 -16.17
C ILE A 121 -7.84 -8.22 -17.23
N GLU A 122 -9.16 -8.25 -17.07
CA GLU A 122 -10.08 -8.83 -18.06
C GLU A 122 -9.93 -8.24 -19.47
N LYS A 123 -9.73 -6.92 -19.55
CA LYS A 123 -9.50 -6.24 -20.83
C LYS A 123 -8.15 -6.59 -21.44
N MET A 124 -7.12 -6.78 -20.62
CA MET A 124 -5.75 -7.03 -21.08
C MET A 124 -5.51 -8.51 -21.39
N LYS A 125 -6.18 -9.46 -20.72
CA LYS A 125 -6.13 -10.90 -21.02
C LYS A 125 -6.53 -11.25 -22.46
N THR A 126 -7.39 -10.43 -23.07
CA THR A 126 -7.82 -10.61 -24.47
C THR A 126 -6.87 -10.00 -25.52
N LYS A 127 -5.77 -9.38 -25.10
CA LYS A 127 -4.79 -8.73 -25.99
C LYS A 127 -3.61 -9.66 -26.24
N ASP A 128 -2.99 -9.52 -27.40
CA ASP A 128 -1.80 -10.28 -27.73
C ASP A 128 -0.57 -9.78 -26.95
N GLN A 129 0.42 -10.67 -26.81
CA GLN A 129 1.66 -10.40 -26.10
C GLN A 129 2.44 -9.21 -26.70
N GLY A 130 2.35 -8.97 -28.01
CA GLY A 130 2.98 -7.83 -28.66
C GLY A 130 2.37 -6.49 -28.22
N TYR A 131 1.04 -6.42 -28.14
CA TYR A 131 0.34 -5.25 -27.60
C TYR A 131 0.75 -4.99 -26.14
N ILE A 132 0.74 -6.03 -25.31
CA ILE A 132 1.08 -5.92 -23.88
C ILE A 132 2.53 -5.43 -23.71
N GLN A 133 3.48 -6.05 -24.43
CA GLN A 133 4.89 -5.67 -24.41
C GLN A 133 5.09 -4.20 -24.85
N GLY A 134 4.38 -3.76 -25.89
CA GLY A 134 4.39 -2.37 -26.33
C GLY A 134 3.90 -1.39 -25.24
N GLN A 135 2.90 -1.79 -24.44
CA GLN A 135 2.47 -0.98 -23.29
C GLN A 135 3.51 -0.95 -22.17
N ILE A 136 4.18 -2.08 -21.88
CA ILE A 136 5.26 -2.13 -20.88
C ILE A 136 6.38 -1.15 -21.26
N GLU A 137 6.84 -1.18 -22.51
CA GLU A 137 7.90 -0.29 -22.98
C GLU A 137 7.49 1.18 -22.88
N ARG A 138 6.28 1.51 -23.33
CA ARG A 138 5.71 2.86 -23.24
C ARG A 138 5.67 3.34 -21.79
N LEU A 139 5.11 2.55 -20.89
CA LEU A 139 4.97 2.91 -19.48
C LEU A 139 6.32 2.99 -18.76
N THR A 140 7.26 2.12 -19.11
CA THR A 140 8.63 2.16 -18.56
C THR A 140 9.35 3.45 -18.97
N LYS A 141 9.21 3.88 -20.23
CA LYS A 141 9.75 5.18 -20.70
C LYS A 141 9.09 6.36 -20.00
N MET A 142 7.83 6.23 -19.58
CA MET A 142 7.13 7.26 -18.80
C MET A 142 7.55 7.29 -17.33
N LYS A 143 8.14 6.22 -16.78
CA LYS A 143 8.57 6.10 -15.37
C LYS A 143 9.82 6.96 -15.09
N GLY A 144 9.62 8.26 -14.85
CA GLY A 144 10.67 9.21 -14.45
C GLY A 144 10.43 9.89 -13.08
N ASN A 145 11.49 10.50 -12.52
CA ASN A 145 11.50 11.10 -11.17
C ASN A 145 10.65 12.37 -10.98
N LYS A 146 10.13 13.00 -12.05
CA LYS A 146 9.40 14.29 -12.00
C LYS A 146 7.92 14.19 -12.36
N MET A 147 7.25 13.10 -11.99
CA MET A 147 5.82 12.93 -12.29
C MET A 147 4.92 13.20 -11.07
N LYS A 148 3.65 13.48 -11.35
CA LYS A 148 2.62 13.59 -10.30
C LYS A 148 2.50 12.26 -9.55
N PRO A 149 2.32 12.25 -8.22
CA PRO A 149 2.25 11.03 -7.42
C PRO A 149 1.17 10.05 -7.90
N SER A 150 -0.03 10.55 -8.21
CA SER A 150 -1.13 9.74 -8.74
C SER A 150 -0.81 9.07 -10.08
N LEU A 151 -0.04 9.74 -10.94
CA LEU A 151 0.41 9.18 -12.22
C LEU A 151 1.48 8.09 -11.99
N LYS A 152 2.38 8.29 -11.02
CA LYS A 152 3.38 7.28 -10.63
C LYS A 152 2.72 5.99 -10.15
N THR A 153 1.76 6.11 -9.24
CA THR A 153 0.95 5.00 -8.75
C THR A 153 0.25 4.27 -9.90
N TRP A 154 -0.42 5.02 -10.79
CA TRP A 154 -1.13 4.47 -11.94
C TRP A 154 -0.21 3.70 -12.91
N ILE A 155 1.02 4.19 -13.13
CA ILE A 155 2.03 3.54 -13.98
C ILE A 155 2.52 2.25 -13.31
N VAL A 156 2.85 2.30 -12.01
CA VAL A 156 3.38 1.15 -11.27
C VAL A 156 2.36 0.00 -11.21
N GLN A 157 1.10 0.29 -10.89
CA GLN A 157 0.03 -0.71 -10.85
C GLN A 157 -0.14 -1.42 -12.20
N ARG A 158 -0.12 -0.66 -13.30
CA ARG A 158 -0.24 -1.22 -14.65
C ARG A 158 0.96 -2.03 -15.06
N LEU A 159 2.17 -1.55 -14.76
CA LEU A 159 3.39 -2.31 -15.04
C LEU A 159 3.39 -3.65 -14.30
N ASN A 160 2.95 -3.69 -13.03
CA ASN A 160 2.82 -4.94 -12.28
C ASN A 160 1.87 -5.94 -12.97
N ILE A 161 0.66 -5.49 -13.34
CA ILE A 161 -0.32 -6.34 -14.03
C ILE A 161 0.20 -6.81 -15.40
N PHE A 162 0.78 -5.91 -16.19
CA PHE A 162 1.30 -6.26 -17.51
C PHE A 162 2.48 -7.23 -17.44
N SER A 163 3.39 -7.05 -16.47
CA SER A 163 4.49 -7.99 -16.26
C SER A 163 3.99 -9.40 -15.95
N GLN A 164 2.97 -9.53 -15.10
CA GLN A 164 2.38 -10.84 -14.79
C GLN A 164 1.71 -11.49 -16.01
N LEU A 165 0.94 -10.73 -16.81
CA LEU A 165 0.31 -11.26 -18.03
C LEU A 165 1.31 -11.72 -19.10
N VAL A 166 2.51 -11.13 -19.13
CA VAL A 166 3.61 -11.59 -20.01
C VAL A 166 4.28 -12.84 -19.46
N GLU A 167 4.35 -13.00 -18.14
CA GLU A 167 4.88 -14.20 -17.49
C GLU A 167 3.94 -15.40 -17.70
N GLU A 168 2.63 -15.26 -17.45
CA GLU A 168 1.63 -16.31 -17.70
C GLU A 168 1.61 -16.76 -19.17
N GLY A 169 1.65 -15.82 -20.11
CA GLY A 169 1.64 -16.14 -21.55
C GLY A 169 2.89 -16.82 -22.09
N LYS A 170 3.97 -16.94 -21.28
CA LYS A 170 5.17 -17.72 -21.63
C LYS A 170 5.04 -19.19 -21.25
N ASP A 171 4.14 -19.52 -20.32
CA ASP A 171 3.94 -20.90 -19.85
C ASP A 171 2.97 -21.70 -20.76
N GLU A 172 2.28 -21.03 -21.69
CA GLU A 172 1.39 -21.64 -22.69
C GLU A 172 2.08 -21.96 -24.04
N LEU A 173 3.40 -21.75 -24.17
CA LEU A 173 4.22 -22.02 -25.38
C LEU A 173 5.26 -23.12 -25.14
#